data_AF-A0A967W4M0-F1
#
_entry.id   AF-A0A967W4M0-F1
#
_cell.length_a   1.000
_cell.length_b   1.000
_cell.length_c   1.000
_cell.angle_alpha   90.00
_cell.angle_beta   90.00
_cell.angle_gamma   90.00
#
_symmetry.space_group_name_H-M   'P 1'
#
loop_
_entity.id
_entity.type
_entity.pdbx_description
1 polymer ?
#
loop_
_entity_poly.entity_id
_entity_poly.type
_entity_poly.pdbx_seq_one_letter_code
_entity_poly.pdbx_strand_id
1 'polypeptide(L)'
;MANDKKNINELVSEDDDPTAEFETLANTHDWNQDSDQPSIGELQSDLKSSSETINRLQFDIEQFRAKWNGLEAEIKARQEITDDLNREIAEIRDKLQRKEKLLGKRDQSIKSLKAEIRERNEAYGELQGRIAELEQHDDKHRIESLSGRLTSADAEIREMQAQIRRTESYADDMRQKLRASTDIASRCESLEKAVADADGTTRALRTELADAKDICDALRQQIDKMHSEHAEEIRLIRFELGEAEETMAQQELITEQLASDLVDTRSFRFELEKLLEESEENSNSRIEQLEMENRKLMRELEDRDEKLATKSDAINCLLAELANKSQQIDSIAEIEEVIHEIDDRMSERISGRPTAERDRVTRLLVGTVDGQELRFPLFKNRLTIGRTDQNDIQIKASYVSRRHAVVVTDRDIARVIDWGSKNGVFVNGKRITEHFLNNDDVVTIGTAEFRYEERPKRDS
;
A
#
# COMPACT_ATOMS: atom_id res chain seq x y z
N MET A 1 -12.55 57.57 50.90
CA MET A 1 -12.64 56.65 49.74
C MET A 1 -11.31 55.93 49.66
N ALA A 2 -11.30 54.68 50.12
CA ALA A 2 -10.10 53.84 50.23
C ALA A 2 -9.87 53.07 48.93
N ASN A 3 -8.60 52.85 48.63
CA ASN A 3 -8.05 52.39 47.37
C ASN A 3 -7.65 50.91 47.53
N ASP A 4 -8.41 49.98 46.92
CA ASP A 4 -8.09 48.56 46.92
C ASP A 4 -7.31 48.18 45.66
N LYS A 5 -6.06 47.79 45.87
CA LYS A 5 -5.15 47.20 44.88
C LYS A 5 -5.68 45.82 44.49
N LYS A 6 -6.02 45.61 43.20
CA LYS A 6 -6.17 44.26 42.64
C LYS A 6 -4.86 43.79 42.03
N ASN A 7 -4.51 42.57 42.42
CA ASN A 7 -3.28 41.83 42.17
C ASN A 7 -3.25 41.31 40.72
N ILE A 8 -2.11 41.39 40.04
CA ILE A 8 -1.93 41.04 38.60
C ILE A 8 -1.68 39.52 38.39
N ASN A 9 -1.95 38.69 39.39
CA ASN A 9 -1.61 37.26 39.36
C ASN A 9 -2.78 36.35 38.91
N GLU A 10 -3.69 36.84 38.06
CA GLU A 10 -4.94 36.13 37.69
C GLU A 10 -5.09 35.92 36.17
N LEU A 11 -3.99 35.91 35.41
CA LEU A 11 -4.00 35.79 33.93
C LEU A 11 -3.09 34.70 33.34
N VAL A 12 -2.71 33.70 34.14
CA VAL A 12 -2.12 32.46 33.61
C VAL A 12 -2.96 31.30 34.12
N SER A 13 -3.83 30.77 33.27
CA SER A 13 -4.42 29.44 33.46
C SER A 13 -3.30 28.40 33.33
N GLU A 14 -3.09 27.58 34.36
CA GLU A 14 -2.08 26.51 34.41
C GLU A 14 -2.44 25.26 33.56
N ASP A 15 -3.42 25.34 32.64
CA ASP A 15 -3.97 24.16 31.95
C ASP A 15 -3.88 24.20 30.41
N ASP A 16 -3.09 25.10 29.81
CA ASP A 16 -2.78 25.02 28.37
C ASP A 16 -1.59 24.07 28.15
N ASP A 17 -1.84 22.77 28.33
CA ASP A 17 -0.96 21.70 27.86
C ASP A 17 -1.11 21.56 26.33
N PRO A 18 -0.16 22.03 25.50
CA PRO A 18 -0.26 21.96 24.05
C PRO A 18 -0.26 20.51 23.52
N THR A 19 -0.04 19.53 24.38
CA THR A 19 -0.11 18.10 24.05
C THR A 19 -1.57 17.62 23.93
N ALA A 20 -2.50 18.21 24.70
CA ALA A 20 -3.91 17.82 24.71
C ALA A 20 -4.67 18.26 23.44
N GLU A 21 -4.31 19.40 22.84
CA GLU A 21 -4.86 19.85 21.56
C GLU A 21 -4.39 18.96 20.38
N PHE A 22 -3.16 18.42 20.46
CA PHE A 22 -2.67 17.46 19.47
C PHE A 22 -3.33 16.08 19.59
N GLU A 23 -3.59 15.60 20.82
CA GLU A 23 -4.28 14.32 21.04
C GLU A 23 -5.76 14.37 20.61
N THR A 24 -6.42 15.53 20.73
CA THR A 24 -7.80 15.71 20.29
C THR A 24 -7.93 15.83 18.76
N LEU A 25 -6.94 16.43 18.08
CA LEU A 25 -6.85 16.44 16.61
C LEU A 25 -6.52 15.05 16.03
N ALA A 26 -5.68 14.26 16.70
CA ALA A 26 -5.40 12.87 16.32
C ALA A 26 -6.64 11.96 16.48
N ASN A 27 -7.48 12.21 17.50
CA ASN A 27 -8.70 11.44 17.76
C ASN A 27 -9.93 11.88 16.94
N THR A 28 -9.90 13.03 16.26
CA THR A 28 -11.03 13.54 15.45
C THR A 28 -10.90 13.24 13.96
N HIS A 29 -9.73 12.80 13.48
CA HIS A 29 -9.59 12.19 12.16
C HIS A 29 -9.94 10.71 12.26
N ASP A 30 -11.23 10.44 12.13
CA ASP A 30 -11.75 9.08 11.96
C ASP A 30 -11.35 8.58 10.56
N TRP A 31 -10.21 7.88 10.48
CA TRP A 31 -9.68 7.26 9.26
C TRP A 31 -10.50 6.02 8.83
N ASN A 32 -11.69 5.79 9.38
CA ASN A 32 -12.59 4.68 9.05
C ASN A 32 -13.76 5.09 8.15
N GLN A 33 -13.50 5.83 7.07
CA GLN A 33 -14.49 5.91 5.98
C GLN A 33 -14.03 5.04 4.82
N ASP A 34 -14.86 4.02 4.56
CA ASP A 34 -14.78 2.94 3.58
C ASP A 34 -13.97 1.69 4.01
N SER A 35 -14.61 0.76 4.72
CA SER A 35 -14.06 -0.60 4.91
C SER A 35 -15.12 -1.67 4.65
N ASP A 36 -15.58 -1.77 3.40
CA ASP A 36 -16.05 -3.06 2.86
C ASP A 36 -14.86 -3.99 2.54
N GLN A 37 -13.62 -3.56 2.82
CA GLN A 37 -12.42 -4.39 2.73
C GLN A 37 -12.22 -5.21 4.01
N PRO A 38 -12.03 -6.55 3.89
CA PRO A 38 -11.78 -7.42 5.03
C PRO A 38 -10.49 -7.00 5.74
N SER A 39 -10.51 -7.03 7.07
CA SER A 39 -9.34 -6.67 7.87
C SER A 39 -8.19 -7.65 7.65
N ILE A 40 -6.94 -7.19 7.79
CA ILE A 40 -5.73 -8.04 7.72
C ILE A 40 -5.85 -9.27 8.64
N GLY A 41 -6.49 -9.13 9.80
CA GLY A 41 -6.74 -10.24 10.72
C GLY A 41 -7.72 -11.30 10.19
N GLU A 42 -8.76 -10.88 9.48
CA GLU A 42 -9.71 -11.78 8.80
C GLU A 42 -9.03 -12.52 7.65
N LEU A 43 -8.27 -11.82 6.81
CA LEU A 43 -7.50 -12.43 5.72
C LEU A 43 -6.46 -13.45 6.20
N GLN A 44 -5.77 -13.17 7.32
CA GLN A 44 -4.83 -14.12 7.93
C GLN A 44 -5.53 -15.37 8.47
N SER A 45 -6.71 -15.21 9.06
CA SER A 45 -7.53 -16.33 9.54
C SER A 45 -8.01 -17.19 8.37
N ASP A 46 -8.46 -16.56 7.29
CA ASP A 46 -8.97 -17.23 6.10
C ASP A 46 -7.87 -18.00 5.36
N LEU A 47 -6.68 -17.38 5.20
CA LEU A 47 -5.49 -18.03 4.64
C LEU A 47 -5.09 -19.28 5.45
N LYS A 48 -5.17 -19.20 6.79
CA LYS A 48 -4.86 -20.33 7.67
C LYS A 48 -5.89 -21.46 7.52
N SER A 49 -7.18 -21.14 7.54
CA SER A 49 -8.25 -22.15 7.39
C SER A 49 -8.17 -22.86 6.04
N SER A 50 -7.82 -22.12 4.99
CA SER A 50 -7.69 -22.66 3.65
C SER A 50 -6.40 -23.45 3.46
N SER A 51 -5.31 -23.09 4.14
CA SER A 51 -4.10 -23.93 4.19
C SER A 51 -4.41 -25.31 4.81
N GLU A 52 -5.24 -25.34 5.86
CA GLU A 52 -5.70 -26.59 6.47
C GLU A 52 -6.55 -27.44 5.50
N THR A 53 -7.42 -26.82 4.69
CA THR A 53 -8.20 -27.54 3.67
C THR A 53 -7.33 -28.06 2.53
N ILE A 54 -6.33 -27.30 2.04
CA ILE A 54 -5.36 -27.77 1.04
C ILE A 54 -4.67 -29.04 1.54
N ASN A 55 -4.16 -29.01 2.77
CA ASN A 55 -3.45 -30.16 3.35
C ASN A 55 -4.34 -31.40 3.45
N ARG A 56 -5.62 -31.21 3.80
CA ARG A 56 -6.61 -32.31 3.83
C ARG A 56 -6.86 -32.90 2.44
N LEU A 57 -7.06 -32.05 1.43
CA LEU A 57 -7.27 -32.50 0.05
C LEU A 57 -6.04 -33.21 -0.53
N GLN A 58 -4.82 -32.74 -0.19
CA GLN A 58 -3.57 -33.39 -0.58
C GLN A 58 -3.47 -34.79 0.02
N PHE A 59 -3.80 -34.94 1.30
CA PHE A 59 -3.86 -36.25 1.95
C PHE A 59 -4.86 -37.19 1.27
N ASP A 60 -6.05 -36.69 0.94
CA ASP A 60 -7.06 -37.48 0.24
C ASP A 60 -6.57 -37.93 -1.16
N ILE A 61 -5.89 -37.06 -1.92
CA ILE A 61 -5.28 -37.42 -3.21
C ILE A 61 -4.22 -38.51 -3.04
N GLU A 62 -3.38 -38.45 -2.00
CA GLU A 62 -2.39 -39.49 -1.73
C GLU A 62 -3.04 -40.84 -1.39
N GLN A 63 -4.12 -40.83 -0.59
CA GLN A 63 -4.90 -42.03 -0.31
C GLN A 63 -5.51 -42.63 -1.59
N PHE A 64 -6.07 -41.79 -2.47
CA PHE A 64 -6.62 -42.25 -3.75
C PHE A 64 -5.52 -42.76 -4.69
N ARG A 65 -4.34 -42.14 -4.72
CA ARG A 65 -3.17 -42.64 -5.49
C ARG A 65 -2.72 -44.02 -4.99
N ALA A 66 -2.69 -44.24 -3.68
CA ALA A 66 -2.36 -45.55 -3.13
C ALA A 66 -3.37 -46.62 -3.57
N LYS A 67 -4.67 -46.30 -3.51
CA LYS A 67 -5.75 -47.18 -3.99
C LYS A 67 -5.63 -47.44 -5.50
N TRP A 68 -5.36 -46.41 -6.29
CA TRP A 68 -5.12 -46.51 -7.74
C TRP A 68 -4.03 -47.53 -8.04
N ASN A 69 -2.85 -47.36 -7.42
CA ASN A 69 -1.71 -48.23 -7.66
C ASN A 69 -2.02 -49.68 -7.27
N GLY A 70 -2.79 -49.89 -6.19
CA GLY A 70 -3.28 -51.20 -5.78
C GLY A 70 -4.18 -51.86 -6.83
N LEU A 71 -5.18 -51.12 -7.33
CA LEU A 71 -6.10 -51.59 -8.38
C LEU A 71 -5.38 -51.88 -9.69
N GLU A 72 -4.43 -51.03 -10.09
CA GLU A 72 -3.64 -51.21 -11.31
C GLU A 72 -2.77 -52.48 -11.21
N ALA A 73 -2.12 -52.71 -10.07
CA ALA A 73 -1.36 -53.92 -9.81
C ALA A 73 -2.25 -55.17 -9.83
N GLU A 74 -3.45 -55.10 -9.26
CA GLU A 74 -4.42 -56.20 -9.27
C GLU A 74 -4.92 -56.51 -10.69
N ILE A 75 -5.26 -55.48 -11.48
CA ILE A 75 -5.64 -55.63 -12.88
C ILE A 75 -4.52 -56.32 -13.67
N LYS A 76 -3.27 -55.88 -13.48
CA LYS A 76 -2.12 -56.47 -14.17
C LYS A 76 -1.92 -57.95 -13.78
N ALA A 77 -1.98 -58.27 -12.50
CA ALA A 77 -1.88 -59.65 -12.02
C ALA A 77 -2.99 -60.55 -12.59
N ARG A 78 -4.23 -60.03 -12.66
CA ARG A 78 -5.36 -60.75 -13.26
C ARG A 78 -5.18 -60.95 -14.77
N GLN A 79 -4.65 -59.97 -15.49
CA GLN A 79 -4.32 -60.11 -16.91
C GLN A 79 -3.30 -61.21 -17.17
N GLU A 80 -2.23 -61.27 -16.36
CA GLU A 80 -1.22 -62.33 -16.46
C GLU A 80 -1.84 -63.73 -16.28
N ILE A 81 -2.74 -63.89 -15.30
CA ILE A 81 -3.48 -65.14 -15.10
C ILE A 81 -4.34 -65.50 -16.32
N THR A 82 -5.08 -64.52 -16.86
CA THR A 82 -5.92 -64.75 -18.05
C THR A 82 -5.08 -65.16 -19.27
N ASP A 83 -3.91 -64.54 -19.47
CA ASP A 83 -3.00 -64.88 -20.57
C ASP A 83 -2.45 -66.31 -20.44
N ASP A 84 -2.09 -66.72 -19.22
CA ASP A 84 -1.62 -68.09 -18.95
C ASP A 84 -2.73 -69.12 -19.18
N LEU A 85 -3.95 -68.87 -18.69
CA LEU A 85 -5.09 -69.74 -18.95
C LEU A 85 -5.41 -69.87 -20.44
N ASN A 86 -5.36 -68.76 -21.19
CA ASN A 86 -5.55 -68.77 -22.64
C ASN A 86 -4.47 -69.58 -23.36
N ARG A 87 -3.21 -69.50 -22.91
CA ARG A 87 -2.12 -70.33 -23.44
C ARG A 87 -2.38 -71.82 -23.20
N GLU A 88 -2.81 -72.20 -22.00
CA GLU A 88 -3.15 -73.59 -21.68
C GLU A 88 -4.32 -74.11 -22.54
N ILE A 89 -5.38 -73.32 -22.71
CA ILE A 89 -6.51 -73.66 -23.58
C ILE A 89 -6.03 -73.89 -25.02
N ALA A 90 -5.17 -73.01 -25.55
CA ALA A 90 -4.64 -73.15 -26.90
C ALA A 90 -3.84 -74.44 -27.09
N GLU A 91 -2.94 -74.77 -26.15
CA GLU A 91 -2.17 -76.02 -26.20
C GLU A 91 -3.06 -77.27 -26.20
N ILE A 92 -4.11 -77.25 -25.40
CA ILE A 92 -5.06 -78.35 -25.30
C ILE A 92 -5.82 -78.52 -26.62
N ARG A 93 -6.32 -77.42 -27.21
CA ARG A 93 -6.99 -77.45 -28.52
C ARG A 93 -6.08 -77.99 -29.62
N ASP A 94 -4.83 -77.56 -29.66
CA ASP A 94 -3.82 -78.07 -30.61
C ASP A 94 -3.60 -79.58 -30.46
N LYS A 95 -3.46 -80.06 -29.21
CA LYS A 95 -3.31 -81.50 -28.92
C LYS A 95 -4.54 -82.29 -29.38
N LEU A 96 -5.74 -81.75 -29.19
CA LEU A 96 -7.00 -82.36 -29.63
C LEU A 96 -7.07 -82.45 -31.16
N GLN A 97 -6.83 -81.33 -31.85
CA GLN A 97 -6.89 -81.25 -33.31
C GLN A 97 -5.90 -82.22 -34.00
N ARG A 98 -4.68 -82.36 -33.44
CA ARG A 98 -3.69 -83.34 -33.95
C ARG A 98 -4.20 -84.78 -33.83
N LYS A 99 -4.85 -85.13 -32.71
CA LYS A 99 -5.42 -86.47 -32.50
C LYS A 99 -6.60 -86.73 -33.44
N GLU A 100 -7.49 -85.77 -33.63
CA GLU A 100 -8.62 -85.87 -34.57
C GLU A 100 -8.14 -86.09 -36.01
N LYS A 101 -7.13 -85.34 -36.46
CA LYS A 101 -6.54 -85.51 -37.80
C LYS A 101 -5.94 -86.90 -38.00
N LEU A 102 -5.26 -87.45 -36.98
CA LEU A 102 -4.74 -88.82 -37.02
C LEU A 102 -5.86 -89.86 -37.11
N LEU A 103 -6.95 -89.64 -36.38
CA LEU A 103 -8.11 -90.51 -36.39
C LEU A 103 -8.80 -90.51 -37.77
N GLY A 104 -8.98 -89.33 -38.37
CA GLY A 104 -9.52 -89.20 -39.73
C GLY A 104 -8.68 -89.91 -40.79
N LYS A 105 -7.34 -89.83 -40.71
CA LYS A 105 -6.45 -90.59 -41.61
C LYS A 105 -6.63 -92.10 -41.48
N ARG A 106 -6.81 -92.60 -40.25
CA ARG A 106 -7.03 -94.03 -40.00
C ARG A 106 -8.39 -94.50 -40.50
N ASP A 107 -9.44 -93.72 -40.29
CA ASP A 107 -10.77 -94.04 -40.82
C ASP A 107 -10.78 -94.10 -42.35
N GLN A 108 -10.03 -93.21 -43.02
CA GLN A 108 -9.85 -93.27 -44.47
C GLN A 108 -9.11 -94.54 -44.92
N SER A 109 -8.08 -94.97 -44.18
CA SER A 109 -7.37 -96.22 -44.44
C SER A 109 -8.23 -97.46 -44.20
N ILE A 110 -9.07 -97.47 -43.16
CA ILE A 110 -10.05 -98.54 -42.93
C ILE A 110 -11.04 -98.58 -44.10
N LYS A 111 -11.50 -97.42 -44.57
CA LYS A 111 -12.43 -97.34 -45.70
C LYS A 111 -11.81 -97.88 -46.99
N SER A 112 -10.55 -97.57 -47.29
CA SER A 112 -9.87 -98.09 -48.48
C SER A 112 -9.67 -99.60 -48.40
N LEU A 113 -9.17 -100.12 -47.27
CA LEU A 113 -9.00 -101.56 -47.06
C LEU A 113 -10.34 -102.32 -47.16
N LYS A 114 -11.43 -101.74 -46.63
CA LYS A 114 -12.77 -102.33 -46.78
C LYS A 114 -13.22 -102.38 -48.24
N ALA A 115 -12.87 -101.39 -49.05
CA ALA A 115 -13.20 -101.37 -50.48
C ALA A 115 -12.38 -102.43 -51.23
N GLU A 116 -11.07 -102.51 -50.98
CA GLU A 116 -10.19 -103.54 -51.57
C GLU A 116 -10.65 -104.97 -51.23
N ILE A 117 -11.09 -105.22 -49.99
CA ILE A 117 -11.66 -106.51 -49.62
C ILE A 117 -12.94 -106.82 -50.39
N ARG A 118 -13.82 -105.84 -50.63
CA ARG A 118 -15.04 -106.06 -51.43
C ARG A 118 -14.69 -106.46 -52.85
N GLU A 119 -13.77 -105.73 -53.48
CA GLU A 119 -13.31 -106.02 -54.84
C GLU A 119 -12.66 -107.42 -54.93
N ARG A 120 -11.81 -107.80 -53.95
CA ARG A 120 -11.25 -109.15 -53.92
C ARG A 120 -12.29 -110.23 -53.64
N ASN A 121 -13.30 -109.98 -52.80
CA ASN A 121 -14.39 -110.91 -52.57
C ASN A 121 -15.25 -111.12 -53.83
N GLU A 122 -15.49 -110.07 -54.61
CA GLU A 122 -16.18 -110.16 -55.90
C GLU A 122 -15.38 -111.02 -56.88
N ALA A 123 -14.08 -110.73 -57.05
CA ALA A 123 -13.18 -111.52 -57.89
C ALA A 123 -13.05 -112.98 -57.42
N TYR A 124 -13.05 -113.21 -56.10
CA TYR A 124 -13.07 -114.54 -55.50
C TYR A 124 -14.37 -115.29 -55.86
N GLY A 125 -15.53 -114.63 -55.77
CA GLY A 125 -16.81 -115.18 -56.19
C GLY A 125 -16.86 -115.54 -57.68
N GLU A 126 -16.28 -114.72 -58.56
CA GLU A 126 -16.15 -115.04 -59.99
C GLU A 126 -15.27 -116.28 -60.22
N LEU A 127 -14.14 -116.40 -59.51
CA LEU A 127 -13.28 -117.58 -59.59
C LEU A 127 -13.98 -118.84 -59.10
N GLN A 128 -14.75 -118.76 -58.01
CA GLN A 128 -15.59 -119.86 -57.54
C GLN A 128 -16.62 -120.29 -58.59
N GLY A 129 -17.29 -119.32 -59.23
CA GLY A 129 -18.25 -119.59 -60.30
C GLY A 129 -17.60 -120.33 -61.49
N ARG A 130 -16.43 -119.87 -61.94
CA ARG A 130 -15.67 -120.52 -63.03
C ARG A 130 -15.19 -121.93 -62.67
N ILE A 131 -14.79 -122.17 -61.41
CA ILE A 131 -14.45 -123.52 -60.95
C ILE A 131 -15.68 -124.42 -61.01
N ALA A 132 -16.84 -123.95 -60.53
CA ALA A 132 -18.09 -124.70 -60.57
C ALA A 132 -18.56 -125.03 -62.01
N GLU A 133 -18.33 -124.13 -62.97
CA GLU A 133 -18.56 -124.40 -64.41
C GLU A 133 -17.60 -125.47 -64.96
N LEU A 134 -16.31 -125.39 -64.62
CA LEU A 134 -15.31 -126.37 -65.08
C LEU A 134 -15.50 -127.76 -64.45
N GLU A 135 -16.01 -127.83 -63.22
CA GLU A 135 -16.41 -129.08 -62.55
C GLU A 135 -17.50 -129.83 -63.33
N GLN A 136 -18.40 -129.12 -64.05
CA GLN A 136 -19.39 -129.74 -64.93
C GLN A 136 -18.78 -130.37 -66.19
N HIS A 137 -17.57 -129.94 -66.57
CA HIS A 137 -16.86 -130.39 -67.77
C HIS A 137 -15.65 -131.31 -67.48
N ASP A 138 -15.44 -131.71 -66.21
CA ASP A 138 -14.41 -132.66 -65.73
C ASP A 138 -12.95 -132.27 -66.09
N ASP A 139 -12.67 -130.98 -66.24
CA ASP A 139 -11.35 -130.42 -66.64
C ASP A 139 -10.40 -130.24 -65.44
N LYS A 140 -9.96 -131.37 -64.85
CA LYS A 140 -9.23 -131.43 -63.56
C LYS A 140 -8.00 -130.54 -63.45
N HIS A 141 -7.20 -130.44 -64.51
CA HIS A 141 -5.95 -129.64 -64.46
C HIS A 141 -6.22 -128.13 -64.31
N ARG A 142 -7.28 -127.61 -64.94
CA ARG A 142 -7.67 -126.20 -64.81
C ARG A 142 -8.32 -125.92 -63.46
N ILE A 143 -9.12 -126.86 -62.95
CA ILE A 143 -9.72 -126.78 -61.61
C ILE A 143 -8.63 -126.69 -60.54
N GLU A 144 -7.57 -127.50 -60.63
CA GLU A 144 -6.46 -127.48 -59.66
C GLU A 144 -5.71 -126.14 -59.68
N SER A 145 -5.42 -125.59 -60.87
CA SER A 145 -4.77 -124.28 -61.00
C SER A 145 -5.62 -123.12 -60.46
N LEU A 146 -6.93 -123.11 -60.76
CA LEU A 146 -7.84 -122.09 -60.25
C LEU A 146 -8.09 -122.24 -58.75
N SER A 147 -8.15 -123.47 -58.23
CA SER A 147 -8.26 -123.74 -56.80
C SER A 147 -7.03 -123.24 -56.03
N GLY A 148 -5.83 -123.40 -56.58
CA GLY A 148 -4.61 -122.81 -56.00
C GLY A 148 -4.62 -121.27 -55.98
N ARG A 149 -5.20 -120.64 -57.01
CA ARG A 149 -5.40 -119.18 -57.02
C ARG A 149 -6.47 -118.73 -56.02
N LEU A 150 -7.52 -119.54 -55.85
CA LEU A 150 -8.60 -119.30 -54.91
C LEU A 150 -8.08 -119.34 -53.46
N THR A 151 -7.28 -120.34 -53.10
CA THR A 151 -6.69 -120.45 -51.75
C THR A 151 -5.72 -119.30 -51.45
N SER A 152 -4.96 -118.83 -52.45
CA SER A 152 -4.11 -117.62 -52.32
C SER A 152 -4.95 -116.37 -52.08
N ALA A 153 -6.01 -116.16 -52.86
CA ALA A 153 -6.91 -115.01 -52.70
C ALA A 153 -7.62 -115.02 -51.33
N ASP A 154 -8.05 -116.19 -50.85
CA ASP A 154 -8.61 -116.38 -49.51
C ASP A 154 -7.62 -115.99 -48.40
N ALA A 155 -6.35 -116.39 -48.54
CA ALA A 155 -5.31 -116.07 -47.57
C ALA A 155 -5.08 -114.54 -47.49
N GLU A 156 -5.03 -113.87 -48.63
CA GLU A 156 -4.87 -112.42 -48.70
C GLU A 156 -6.09 -111.66 -48.13
N ILE A 157 -7.32 -112.11 -48.45
CA ILE A 157 -8.55 -111.54 -47.87
C ILE A 157 -8.53 -111.67 -46.35
N ARG A 158 -8.14 -112.83 -45.81
CA ARG A 158 -8.01 -113.04 -44.35
C ARG A 158 -6.97 -112.13 -43.73
N GLU A 159 -5.84 -111.91 -44.40
CA GLU A 159 -4.79 -111.00 -43.93
C GLU A 159 -5.29 -109.55 -43.88
N MET A 160 -5.93 -109.07 -44.94
CA MET A 160 -6.52 -107.71 -44.97
C MET A 160 -7.63 -107.55 -43.93
N GLN A 161 -8.47 -108.56 -43.73
CA GLN A 161 -9.48 -108.56 -42.66
C GLN A 161 -8.83 -108.50 -41.26
N ALA A 162 -7.73 -109.22 -41.05
CA ALA A 162 -6.98 -109.15 -39.80
C ALA A 162 -6.36 -107.76 -39.60
N GLN A 163 -5.85 -107.13 -40.66
CA GLN A 163 -5.31 -105.77 -40.62
C GLN A 163 -6.41 -104.74 -40.27
N ILE A 164 -7.59 -104.83 -40.89
CA ILE A 164 -8.74 -103.99 -40.55
C ILE A 164 -9.09 -104.14 -39.07
N ARG A 165 -9.25 -105.36 -38.57
CA ARG A 165 -9.61 -105.60 -37.15
C ARG A 165 -8.59 -104.97 -36.19
N ARG A 166 -7.29 -105.05 -36.49
CA ARG A 166 -6.24 -104.39 -35.69
C ARG A 166 -6.38 -102.87 -35.75
N THR A 167 -6.61 -102.30 -36.93
CA THR A 167 -6.76 -100.85 -37.10
C THR A 167 -8.06 -100.31 -36.49
N GLU A 168 -9.15 -101.06 -36.56
CA GLU A 168 -10.44 -100.73 -35.94
C GLU A 168 -10.33 -100.78 -34.42
N SER A 169 -9.76 -101.84 -33.85
CA SER A 169 -9.53 -101.94 -32.41
C SER A 169 -8.65 -100.80 -31.89
N TYR A 170 -7.60 -100.43 -32.63
CA TYR A 170 -6.77 -99.29 -32.29
C TYR A 170 -7.54 -97.95 -32.41
N ALA A 171 -8.32 -97.77 -33.46
CA ALA A 171 -9.13 -96.57 -33.66
C ALA A 171 -10.18 -96.43 -32.55
N ASP A 172 -10.80 -97.53 -32.13
CA ASP A 172 -11.79 -97.55 -31.06
C ASP A 172 -11.16 -97.28 -29.68
N ASP A 173 -9.97 -97.80 -29.38
CA ASP A 173 -9.20 -97.42 -28.19
C ASP A 173 -8.85 -95.91 -28.20
N MET A 174 -8.48 -95.37 -29.38
CA MET A 174 -8.21 -93.94 -29.53
C MET A 174 -9.49 -93.09 -29.34
N ARG A 175 -10.62 -93.54 -29.87
CA ARG A 175 -11.94 -92.92 -29.63
C ARG A 175 -12.34 -93.00 -28.16
N GLN A 176 -12.10 -94.11 -27.50
CA GLN A 176 -12.37 -94.27 -26.08
C GLN A 176 -11.50 -93.32 -25.24
N LYS A 177 -10.21 -93.14 -25.59
CA LYS A 177 -9.33 -92.16 -24.96
C LYS A 177 -9.75 -90.70 -25.23
N LEU A 178 -10.25 -90.40 -26.43
CA LEU A 178 -10.84 -89.09 -26.78
C LEU A 178 -12.16 -88.83 -26.04
N ARG A 179 -12.99 -89.87 -25.84
CA ARG A 179 -14.24 -89.79 -25.08
C ARG A 179 -14.00 -89.74 -23.57
N ALA A 180 -13.03 -90.47 -23.02
CA ALA A 180 -12.63 -90.32 -21.62
C ALA A 180 -12.02 -88.92 -21.36
N SER A 181 -11.46 -88.32 -22.42
CA SER A 181 -11.09 -86.92 -22.49
C SER A 181 -12.31 -85.98 -22.63
N THR A 182 -13.56 -86.40 -22.37
CA THR A 182 -14.67 -85.48 -22.04
C THR A 182 -14.30 -84.55 -20.91
N ASP A 183 -13.41 -84.99 -20.01
CA ASP A 183 -12.77 -84.15 -18.99
C ASP A 183 -12.01 -82.96 -19.60
N ILE A 184 -11.46 -83.07 -20.81
CA ILE A 184 -10.79 -81.95 -21.47
C ILE A 184 -11.80 -80.93 -21.96
N ALA A 185 -12.92 -81.37 -22.55
CA ALA A 185 -13.96 -80.46 -23.02
C ALA A 185 -14.63 -79.72 -21.84
N SER A 186 -14.98 -80.46 -20.77
CA SER A 186 -15.52 -79.85 -19.55
C SER A 186 -14.50 -78.96 -18.85
N ARG A 187 -13.21 -79.32 -18.88
CA ARG A 187 -12.14 -78.47 -18.34
C ARG A 187 -11.94 -77.21 -19.17
N CYS A 188 -11.99 -77.29 -20.50
CA CYS A 188 -11.99 -76.11 -21.37
C CYS A 188 -13.20 -75.20 -21.07
N GLU A 189 -14.40 -75.75 -20.93
CA GLU A 189 -15.60 -74.97 -20.58
C GLU A 189 -15.45 -74.32 -19.20
N SER A 190 -14.90 -75.02 -18.21
CA SER A 190 -14.64 -74.46 -16.88
C SER A 190 -13.60 -73.34 -16.90
N LEU A 191 -12.55 -73.48 -17.71
CA LEU A 191 -11.51 -72.47 -17.86
C LEU A 191 -12.02 -71.26 -18.65
N GLU A 192 -12.81 -71.47 -19.70
CA GLU A 192 -13.46 -70.39 -20.45
C GLU A 192 -14.40 -69.58 -19.55
N LYS A 193 -15.14 -70.26 -18.66
CA LYS A 193 -15.95 -69.58 -17.63
C LYS A 193 -15.09 -68.80 -16.64
N ALA A 194 -14.00 -69.39 -16.15
CA ALA A 194 -13.08 -68.71 -15.23
C ALA A 194 -12.43 -67.47 -15.88
N VAL A 195 -12.06 -67.55 -17.16
CA VAL A 195 -11.56 -66.41 -17.94
C VAL A 195 -12.64 -65.34 -18.08
N ALA A 196 -13.88 -65.72 -18.39
CA ALA A 196 -14.99 -64.77 -18.50
C ALA A 196 -15.28 -64.04 -17.16
N ASP A 197 -15.22 -64.76 -16.04
CA ASP A 197 -15.37 -64.20 -14.70
C ASP A 197 -14.19 -63.27 -14.34
N ALA A 198 -12.95 -63.67 -14.68
CA ALA A 198 -11.75 -62.85 -14.52
C ALA A 198 -11.82 -61.57 -15.37
N ASP A 199 -12.31 -61.66 -16.61
CA ASP A 199 -12.49 -60.49 -17.47
C ASP A 199 -13.60 -59.56 -16.96
N GLY A 200 -14.69 -60.14 -16.41
CA GLY A 200 -15.77 -59.38 -15.78
C GLY A 200 -15.28 -58.57 -14.59
N THR A 201 -14.53 -59.22 -13.69
CA THR A 201 -13.92 -58.55 -12.53
C THR A 201 -12.88 -57.51 -12.94
N THR A 202 -12.03 -57.81 -13.93
CA THR A 202 -11.04 -56.85 -14.47
C THR A 202 -11.73 -55.64 -15.09
N ARG A 203 -12.87 -55.81 -15.78
CA ARG A 203 -13.68 -54.69 -16.27
C ARG A 203 -14.25 -53.84 -15.14
N ALA A 204 -14.78 -54.46 -14.08
CA ALA A 204 -15.29 -53.72 -12.92
C ALA A 204 -14.18 -52.90 -12.23
N LEU A 205 -13.02 -53.51 -11.98
CA LEU A 205 -11.86 -52.82 -11.39
C LEU A 205 -11.37 -51.66 -12.27
N ARG A 206 -11.41 -51.81 -13.61
CA ARG A 206 -11.07 -50.70 -14.53
C ARG A 206 -12.05 -49.54 -14.44
N THR A 207 -13.34 -49.81 -14.26
CA THR A 207 -14.35 -48.75 -14.04
C THR A 207 -14.08 -48.04 -12.72
N GLU A 208 -13.86 -48.79 -11.63
CA GLU A 208 -13.50 -48.20 -10.32
C GLU A 208 -12.20 -47.39 -10.39
N LEU A 209 -11.21 -47.85 -11.16
CA LEU A 209 -9.98 -47.11 -11.43
C LEU A 209 -10.30 -45.79 -12.15
N ALA A 210 -11.15 -45.80 -13.19
CA ALA A 210 -11.54 -44.59 -13.91
C ALA A 210 -12.25 -43.58 -12.99
N ASP A 211 -13.20 -44.03 -12.18
CA ASP A 211 -13.93 -43.19 -11.23
C ASP A 211 -12.97 -42.57 -10.19
N ALA A 212 -12.00 -43.34 -9.69
CA ALA A 212 -10.97 -42.83 -8.79
C ALA A 212 -10.06 -41.78 -9.46
N LYS A 213 -9.85 -41.87 -10.79
CA LYS A 213 -9.11 -40.86 -11.57
C LYS A 213 -9.83 -39.54 -11.55
N ASP A 214 -11.11 -39.61 -11.88
CA ASP A 214 -11.95 -38.43 -12.07
C ASP A 214 -12.08 -37.68 -10.74
N ILE A 215 -12.18 -38.42 -9.61
CA ILE A 215 -12.12 -37.84 -8.27
C ILE A 215 -10.76 -37.17 -8.01
N CYS A 216 -9.64 -37.83 -8.31
CA CYS A 216 -8.31 -37.24 -8.12
C CYS A 216 -8.13 -35.94 -8.93
N ASP A 217 -8.57 -35.93 -10.19
CA ASP A 217 -8.43 -34.78 -11.07
C ASP A 217 -9.35 -33.63 -10.62
N ALA A 218 -10.56 -33.92 -10.14
CA ALA A 218 -11.45 -32.94 -9.54
C ALA A 218 -10.86 -32.31 -8.26
N LEU A 219 -10.27 -33.11 -7.37
CA LEU A 219 -9.62 -32.61 -6.16
C LEU A 219 -8.39 -31.74 -6.48
N ARG A 220 -7.60 -32.09 -7.51
CA ARG A 220 -6.49 -31.24 -7.96
C ARG A 220 -6.97 -29.90 -8.48
N GLN A 221 -8.03 -29.89 -9.29
CA GLN A 221 -8.61 -28.65 -9.79
C GLN A 221 -9.11 -27.75 -8.65
N GLN A 222 -9.66 -28.33 -7.57
CA GLN A 222 -10.02 -27.57 -6.36
C GLN A 222 -8.80 -26.96 -5.67
N ILE A 223 -7.71 -27.71 -5.50
CA ILE A 223 -6.46 -27.19 -4.91
C ILE A 223 -5.89 -26.06 -5.77
N ASP A 224 -5.84 -26.22 -7.09
CA ASP A 224 -5.32 -25.20 -8.01
C ASP A 224 -6.15 -23.91 -7.93
N LYS A 225 -7.47 -24.03 -7.81
CA LYS A 225 -8.37 -22.89 -7.60
C LYS A 225 -8.05 -22.17 -6.28
N MET A 226 -7.95 -22.91 -5.17
CA MET A 226 -7.64 -22.32 -3.86
C MET A 226 -6.26 -21.66 -3.82
N HIS A 227 -5.24 -22.27 -4.45
CA HIS A 227 -3.92 -21.64 -4.59
C HIS A 227 -3.97 -20.33 -5.38
N SER A 228 -4.78 -20.27 -6.45
CA SER A 228 -4.96 -19.03 -7.22
C SER A 228 -5.64 -17.94 -6.38
N GLU A 229 -6.64 -18.30 -5.58
CA GLU A 229 -7.31 -17.37 -4.67
C GLU A 229 -6.34 -16.85 -3.60
N HIS A 230 -5.54 -17.73 -2.98
CA HIS A 230 -4.49 -17.33 -2.02
C HIS A 230 -3.40 -16.46 -2.63
N ALA A 231 -3.00 -16.73 -3.86
CA ALA A 231 -2.00 -15.90 -4.53
C ALA A 231 -2.50 -14.46 -4.70
N GLU A 232 -3.80 -14.28 -4.95
CA GLU A 232 -4.42 -12.96 -5.06
C GLU A 232 -4.59 -12.30 -3.69
N GLU A 233 -5.01 -13.03 -2.66
CA GLU A 233 -5.06 -12.53 -1.28
C GLU A 233 -3.67 -12.07 -0.79
N ILE A 234 -2.63 -12.88 -1.00
CA ILE A 234 -1.25 -12.50 -0.65
C ILE A 234 -0.81 -11.25 -1.42
N ARG A 235 -1.21 -11.12 -2.69
CA ARG A 235 -0.92 -9.91 -3.48
C ARG A 235 -1.60 -8.69 -2.85
N LEU A 236 -2.86 -8.80 -2.45
CA LEU A 236 -3.62 -7.72 -1.82
C LEU A 236 -2.99 -7.30 -0.49
N ILE A 237 -2.67 -8.27 0.39
CA ILE A 237 -2.01 -7.99 1.67
C ILE A 237 -0.66 -7.30 1.47
N ARG A 238 0.13 -7.70 0.46
CA ARG A 238 1.40 -7.02 0.16
C ARG A 238 1.22 -5.59 -0.34
N PHE A 239 0.15 -5.34 -1.09
CA PHE A 239 -0.19 -4.01 -1.56
C PHE A 239 -0.56 -3.10 -0.38
N GLU A 240 -1.49 -3.55 0.48
CA GLU A 240 -1.90 -2.84 1.70
C GLU A 240 -0.72 -2.60 2.66
N LEU A 241 0.15 -3.61 2.83
CA LEU A 241 1.36 -3.46 3.63
C LEU A 241 2.30 -2.39 3.05
N GLY A 242 2.45 -2.33 1.72
CA GLY A 242 3.26 -1.32 1.06
C GLY A 242 2.72 0.10 1.27
N GLU A 243 1.39 0.29 1.19
CA GLU A 243 0.75 1.58 1.50
C GLU A 243 0.95 1.95 2.98
N ALA A 244 0.81 0.99 3.89
CA ALA A 244 1.07 1.21 5.31
C ALA A 244 2.54 1.59 5.59
N GLU A 245 3.51 0.92 4.97
CA GLU A 245 4.93 1.26 5.09
C GLU A 245 5.24 2.66 4.56
N GLU A 246 4.61 3.08 3.45
CA GLU A 246 4.77 4.44 2.91
C GLU A 246 4.22 5.50 3.86
N THR A 247 3.02 5.27 4.43
CA THR A 247 2.43 6.21 5.39
C THR A 247 3.25 6.30 6.69
N MET A 248 3.79 5.18 7.18
CA MET A 248 4.70 5.18 8.33
C MET A 248 5.98 5.96 8.04
N ALA A 249 6.59 5.78 6.86
CA ALA A 249 7.78 6.55 6.47
C ALA A 249 7.50 8.06 6.38
N GLN A 250 6.33 8.45 5.88
CA GLN A 250 5.90 9.85 5.88
C GLN A 250 5.72 10.40 7.31
N GLN A 251 5.11 9.63 8.20
CA GLN A 251 4.98 10.01 9.61
C GLN A 251 6.33 10.15 10.30
N GLU A 252 7.26 9.21 10.11
CA GLU A 252 8.62 9.30 10.66
C GLU A 252 9.32 10.59 10.20
N LEU A 253 9.26 10.92 8.92
CA LEU A 253 9.82 12.16 8.39
C LEU A 253 9.21 13.41 9.04
N ILE A 254 7.89 13.45 9.22
CA ILE A 254 7.20 14.56 9.88
C ILE A 254 7.64 14.66 11.35
N THR A 255 7.75 13.52 12.05
CA THR A 255 8.20 13.52 13.45
C THR A 255 9.65 13.99 13.60
N GLU A 256 10.53 13.65 12.66
CA GLU A 256 11.92 14.10 12.64
C GLU A 256 12.01 15.61 12.37
N GLN A 257 11.20 16.12 11.43
CA GLN A 257 11.07 17.56 11.17
C GLN A 257 10.55 18.32 12.39
N LEU A 258 9.48 17.84 13.02
CA LEU A 258 8.93 18.44 14.24
C LEU A 258 9.95 18.43 15.39
N ALA A 259 10.73 17.36 15.54
CA ALA A 259 11.79 17.29 16.55
C ALA A 259 12.89 18.34 16.28
N SER A 260 13.29 18.52 15.02
CA SER A 260 14.25 19.57 14.61
C SER A 260 13.70 20.97 14.94
N ASP A 261 12.47 21.27 14.52
CA ASP A 261 11.83 22.57 14.78
C ASP A 261 11.68 22.84 16.28
N LEU A 262 11.44 21.80 17.08
CA LEU A 262 11.34 21.92 18.54
C LEU A 262 12.69 22.23 19.21
N VAL A 263 13.80 21.72 18.65
CA VAL A 263 15.15 22.08 19.08
C VAL A 263 15.48 23.52 18.70
N ASP A 264 15.13 23.94 17.49
CA ASP A 264 15.36 25.31 17.02
C ASP A 264 14.57 26.34 17.83
N THR A 265 13.29 26.06 18.12
CA THR A 265 12.46 26.93 18.96
C THR A 265 12.96 27.02 20.40
N ARG A 266 13.47 25.91 20.98
CA ARG A 266 14.13 25.93 22.29
C ARG A 266 15.41 26.77 22.29
N SER A 267 16.24 26.63 21.25
CA SER A 267 17.45 27.43 21.08
C SER A 267 17.14 28.92 20.97
N PHE A 268 16.14 29.28 20.15
CA PHE A 268 15.69 30.66 19.98
C PHE A 268 15.11 31.25 21.27
N ARG A 269 14.33 30.46 22.03
CA ARG A 269 13.82 30.86 23.35
C ARG A 269 14.96 31.15 24.32
N PHE A 270 15.99 30.31 24.36
CA PHE A 270 17.16 30.51 25.23
C PHE A 270 17.92 31.80 24.88
N GLU A 271 18.09 32.11 23.59
CA GLU A 271 18.68 33.38 23.16
C GLU A 271 17.84 34.59 23.57
N LEU A 272 16.51 34.51 23.45
CA LEU A 272 15.61 35.58 23.90
C LEU A 272 15.67 35.79 25.42
N GLU A 273 15.65 34.72 26.20
CA GLU A 273 15.77 34.80 27.67
C GLU A 273 17.10 35.46 28.06
N LYS A 274 18.20 35.08 27.41
CA LYS A 274 19.52 35.70 27.63
C LYS A 274 19.54 37.20 27.28
N LEU A 275 18.97 37.58 26.13
CA LEU A 275 18.89 38.98 25.74
C LEU A 275 18.02 39.81 26.70
N LEU A 276 16.95 39.21 27.22
CA LEU A 276 16.09 39.84 28.21
C LEU A 276 16.84 40.08 29.52
N GLU A 277 17.59 39.07 29.99
CA GLU A 277 18.40 39.14 31.21
C GLU A 277 19.51 40.21 31.08
N GLU A 278 20.23 40.24 29.95
CA GLU A 278 21.22 41.29 29.66
C GLU A 278 20.57 42.69 29.61
N SER A 279 19.38 42.83 29.05
CA SER A 279 18.64 44.10 29.00
C SER A 279 18.16 44.55 30.39
N GLU A 280 17.71 43.62 31.23
CA GLU A 280 17.32 43.89 32.62
C GLU A 280 18.52 44.31 33.46
N GLU A 281 19.66 43.63 33.34
CA GLU A 281 20.89 43.97 34.05
C GLU A 281 21.42 45.36 33.65
N ASN A 282 21.39 45.68 32.34
CA ASN A 282 21.72 47.01 31.84
C ASN A 282 20.77 48.09 32.36
N SER A 283 19.46 47.79 32.40
CA SER A 283 18.44 48.72 32.91
C SER A 283 18.61 48.96 34.41
N ASN A 284 18.84 47.91 35.20
CA ASN A 284 19.09 48.01 36.64
C ASN A 284 20.37 48.80 36.92
N SER A 285 21.46 48.52 36.20
CA SER A 285 22.71 49.29 36.29
C SER A 285 22.49 50.78 35.99
N ARG A 286 21.64 51.09 35.00
CA ARG A 286 21.31 52.48 34.65
C ARG A 286 20.45 53.16 35.72
N ILE A 287 19.50 52.44 36.31
CA ILE A 287 18.69 52.92 37.43
C ILE A 287 19.59 53.24 38.62
N GLU A 288 20.50 52.34 39.00
CA GLU A 288 21.44 52.57 40.11
C GLU A 288 22.31 53.81 39.90
N GLN A 289 22.82 54.02 38.68
CA GLN A 289 23.56 55.24 38.32
C GLN A 289 22.70 56.50 38.48
N LEU A 290 21.48 56.49 37.94
CA LEU A 290 20.56 57.63 38.02
C LEU A 290 20.14 57.92 39.47
N GLU A 291 19.96 56.90 40.30
CA GLU A 291 19.71 57.08 41.73
C GLU A 291 20.91 57.71 42.44
N MET A 292 22.13 57.29 42.10
CA MET A 292 23.35 57.86 42.67
C MET A 292 23.53 59.34 42.27
N GLU A 293 23.26 59.68 41.01
CA GLU A 293 23.23 61.06 40.53
C GLU A 293 22.15 61.89 41.23
N ASN A 294 20.92 61.37 41.35
CA ASN A 294 19.84 62.04 42.08
C ASN A 294 20.20 62.28 43.55
N ARG A 295 20.78 61.28 44.24
CA ARG A 295 21.25 61.46 45.63
C ARG A 295 22.30 62.57 45.74
N LYS A 296 23.20 62.70 44.77
CA LYS A 296 24.19 63.77 44.73
C LYS A 296 23.54 65.14 44.52
N LEU A 297 22.64 65.25 43.55
CA LEU A 297 21.91 66.50 43.27
C LEU A 297 21.05 66.95 44.45
N MET A 298 20.40 66.02 45.17
CA MET A 298 19.62 66.34 46.37
C MET A 298 20.51 66.91 47.48
N ARG A 299 21.70 66.35 47.71
CA ARG A 299 22.67 66.93 48.67
C ARG A 299 23.13 68.33 48.26
N GLU A 300 23.35 68.56 46.97
CA GLU A 300 23.71 69.90 46.46
C GLU A 300 22.55 70.91 46.61
N LEU A 301 21.30 70.46 46.48
CA LEU A 301 20.12 71.28 46.77
C LEU A 301 20.02 71.60 48.26
N GLU A 302 20.17 70.62 49.15
CA GLU A 302 20.16 70.82 50.60
C GLU A 302 21.23 71.84 51.04
N ASP A 303 22.46 71.72 50.55
CA ASP A 303 23.55 72.67 50.84
C ASP A 303 23.25 74.09 50.30
N ARG A 304 22.57 74.20 49.15
CA ARG A 304 22.11 75.50 48.63
C ARG A 304 20.98 76.09 49.45
N ASP A 305 20.03 75.28 49.92
CA ASP A 305 18.92 75.72 50.76
C ASP A 305 19.43 76.19 52.13
N GLU A 306 20.41 75.50 52.73
CA GLU A 306 21.06 75.94 53.97
C GLU A 306 21.80 77.28 53.78
N LYS A 307 22.49 77.46 52.63
CA LYS A 307 23.09 78.75 52.26
C LYS A 307 22.05 79.85 52.03
N LEU A 308 20.86 79.52 51.50
CA LEU A 308 19.78 80.48 51.35
C LEU A 308 19.14 80.84 52.70
N ALA A 309 19.00 79.88 53.61
CA ALA A 309 18.51 80.10 54.96
C ALA A 309 19.43 81.05 55.74
N THR A 310 20.74 80.78 55.76
CA THR A 310 21.73 81.67 56.42
C THR A 310 21.75 83.08 55.83
N LYS A 311 21.59 83.22 54.51
CA LYS A 311 21.41 84.53 53.86
C LYS A 311 20.10 85.22 54.27
N SER A 312 19.01 84.46 54.37
CA SER A 312 17.72 85.00 54.80
C SER A 312 17.76 85.47 56.25
N ASP A 313 18.44 84.74 57.15
CA ASP A 313 18.68 85.16 58.53
C ASP A 313 19.52 86.44 58.60
N ALA A 314 20.57 86.54 57.79
CA ALA A 314 21.38 87.76 57.69
C ALA A 314 20.55 88.96 57.21
N ILE A 315 19.67 88.77 56.21
CA ILE A 315 18.73 89.79 55.76
C ILE A 315 17.78 90.18 56.89
N ASN A 316 17.24 89.23 57.65
CA ASN A 316 16.35 89.51 58.77
C ASN A 316 17.04 90.28 59.90
N CYS A 317 18.32 89.98 60.21
CA CYS A 317 19.12 90.77 61.14
C CYS A 317 19.32 92.22 60.66
N LEU A 318 19.63 92.41 59.37
CA LEU A 318 19.77 93.75 58.79
C LEU A 318 18.45 94.53 58.78
N LEU A 319 17.33 93.85 58.53
CA LEU A 319 15.99 94.45 58.62
C LEU A 319 15.65 94.85 60.07
N ALA A 320 16.05 94.05 61.06
CA ALA A 320 15.89 94.41 62.46
C ALA A 320 16.77 95.61 62.86
N GLU A 321 18.01 95.70 62.37
CA GLU A 321 18.87 96.89 62.54
C GLU A 321 18.27 98.15 61.89
N LEU A 322 17.70 98.01 60.69
CA LEU A 322 17.01 99.09 60.00
C LEU A 322 15.76 99.55 60.75
N ALA A 323 14.97 98.62 61.29
CA ALA A 323 13.82 98.94 62.13
C ALA A 323 14.24 99.69 63.41
N ASN A 324 15.36 99.30 64.02
CA ASN A 324 15.90 99.96 65.22
C ASN A 324 16.42 101.38 64.90
N LYS A 325 17.05 101.57 63.74
CA LYS A 325 17.44 102.90 63.24
C LYS A 325 16.24 103.76 62.85
N SER A 326 15.19 103.15 62.30
CA SER A 326 13.92 103.83 62.00
C SER A 326 13.23 104.34 63.27
N GLN A 327 13.40 103.66 64.41
CA GLN A 327 12.81 104.06 65.70
C GLN A 327 13.59 105.20 66.40
N GLN A 328 14.77 105.58 65.89
CA GLN A 328 15.58 106.73 66.36
C GLN A 328 15.32 108.03 65.58
N ILE A 329 14.49 107.99 64.53
CA ILE A 329 14.15 109.17 63.70
C ILE A 329 12.68 109.53 63.97
N ASP A 330 12.40 110.05 65.16
CA ASP A 330 11.11 110.65 65.54
C ASP A 330 11.31 111.95 66.36
N SER A 331 12.34 112.72 66.01
CA SER A 331 12.43 114.11 66.44
C SER A 331 13.12 114.97 65.39
N ILE A 332 12.41 116.05 65.02
CA ILE A 332 12.79 117.23 64.24
C ILE A 332 12.11 117.28 62.86
N ALA A 333 11.10 118.16 62.83
CA ALA A 333 10.41 118.69 61.68
C ALA A 333 11.23 119.79 60.97
N GLU A 334 10.72 120.16 59.79
CA GLU A 334 11.08 121.32 58.93
C GLU A 334 12.20 121.08 57.90
N ILE A 335 11.83 120.79 56.64
CA ILE A 335 11.56 121.82 55.62
C ILE A 335 10.87 121.13 54.42
N GLU A 336 9.63 121.55 54.17
CA GLU A 336 8.97 121.54 52.87
C GLU A 336 9.58 122.68 52.03
N GLU A 337 10.26 122.34 50.93
CA GLU A 337 10.26 123.06 49.64
C GLU A 337 11.45 122.58 48.79
N VAL A 338 11.30 121.41 48.16
CA VAL A 338 11.42 121.28 46.68
C VAL A 338 10.46 120.13 46.30
N ILE A 339 9.17 120.43 46.37
CA ILE A 339 8.17 119.75 45.54
C ILE A 339 8.23 120.46 44.18
N HIS A 340 8.15 119.67 43.12
CA HIS A 340 8.05 120.04 41.70
C HIS A 340 9.36 120.21 40.91
N GLU A 341 10.00 119.08 40.64
CA GLU A 341 9.86 118.47 39.30
C GLU A 341 9.28 117.06 39.48
N ILE A 342 7.97 117.05 39.68
CA ILE A 342 7.07 115.93 39.45
C ILE A 342 6.83 115.86 37.94
N ASP A 343 6.58 114.65 37.48
CA ASP A 343 5.87 114.35 36.25
C ASP A 343 6.51 114.86 34.98
N ASP A 344 7.43 114.06 34.47
CA ASP A 344 7.13 113.53 33.15
C ASP A 344 7.39 112.02 33.09
N ARG A 345 6.27 111.30 32.92
CA ARG A 345 6.15 109.96 32.32
C ARG A 345 6.19 108.77 33.26
N MET A 346 5.22 108.79 34.17
CA MET A 346 4.26 107.70 34.34
C MET A 346 4.00 106.89 33.05
N SER A 347 3.77 105.58 33.24
CA SER A 347 3.09 104.65 32.32
C SER A 347 3.88 104.30 31.05
N GLU A 348 4.12 103.03 30.70
CA GLU A 348 3.18 101.92 30.55
C GLU A 348 3.89 100.57 30.76
N ARG A 349 3.33 99.62 31.51
CA ARG A 349 2.21 98.74 31.14
C ARG A 349 2.47 97.84 29.93
N ILE A 350 2.59 96.54 30.24
CA ILE A 350 1.80 95.43 29.71
C ILE A 350 1.92 95.11 28.20
N SER A 351 2.05 93.80 27.97
CA SER A 351 1.66 93.01 26.80
C SER A 351 2.56 93.03 25.57
N GLY A 352 2.63 91.85 24.95
CA GLY A 352 2.94 91.78 23.52
C GLY A 352 3.67 90.51 23.10
N ARG A 353 2.91 89.42 22.92
CA ARG A 353 3.21 88.47 21.82
C ARG A 353 2.97 89.22 20.49
N PRO A 354 3.81 89.03 19.47
CA PRO A 354 3.29 88.58 18.15
C PRO A 354 4.25 87.55 17.48
N THR A 355 3.77 86.39 17.01
CA THR A 355 3.35 86.01 15.62
C THR A 355 4.47 86.06 14.56
N ALA A 356 4.84 84.89 14.00
CA ALA A 356 4.54 84.40 12.62
C ALA A 356 5.59 84.92 11.60
N GLU A 357 6.26 84.14 10.76
CA GLU A 357 5.86 83.28 9.63
C GLU A 357 7.14 82.56 9.15
N ARG A 358 7.12 81.27 8.76
CA ARG A 358 7.83 80.54 7.66
C ARG A 358 7.39 79.06 7.77
N ASP A 359 7.03 78.26 6.78
CA ASP A 359 6.90 78.40 5.33
C ASP A 359 5.71 77.53 4.85
N ARG A 360 4.95 78.01 3.86
CA ARG A 360 3.73 77.37 3.33
C ARG A 360 4.01 76.61 2.03
N VAL A 361 4.64 75.43 2.12
CA VAL A 361 4.78 74.48 1.00
C VAL A 361 3.59 73.51 0.99
N THR A 362 2.97 73.31 -0.18
CA THR A 362 1.98 72.25 -0.40
C THR A 362 2.71 71.03 -0.92
N ARG A 363 2.65 69.93 -0.16
CA ARG A 363 3.30 68.66 -0.51
C ARG A 363 2.27 67.71 -1.13
N LEU A 364 2.60 67.12 -2.27
CA LEU A 364 1.75 66.17 -2.99
C LEU A 364 2.52 64.88 -3.30
N LEU A 365 1.83 63.75 -3.18
CA LEU A 365 2.22 62.50 -3.84
C LEU A 365 1.39 62.37 -5.11
N VAL A 366 2.06 62.41 -6.26
CA VAL A 366 1.46 62.28 -7.58
C VAL A 366 1.86 60.92 -8.14
N GLY A 367 0.91 60.00 -8.28
CA GLY A 367 1.23 58.65 -8.73
C GLY A 367 0.15 58.04 -9.60
N THR A 368 0.53 56.99 -10.32
CA THR A 368 -0.42 56.22 -11.14
C THR A 368 -0.78 54.95 -10.40
N VAL A 369 -2.06 54.78 -10.09
CA VAL A 369 -2.60 53.55 -9.48
C VAL A 369 -3.64 52.99 -10.44
N ASP A 370 -3.46 51.74 -10.88
CA ASP A 370 -4.37 51.05 -11.81
C ASP A 370 -4.67 51.83 -13.11
N GLY A 371 -3.68 52.56 -13.64
CA GLY A 371 -3.78 53.33 -14.88
C GLY A 371 -4.42 54.71 -14.77
N GLN A 372 -4.78 55.17 -13.56
CA GLN A 372 -5.28 56.52 -13.30
C GLN A 372 -4.23 57.38 -12.57
N GLU A 373 -4.01 58.62 -13.03
CA GLU A 373 -3.17 59.60 -12.34
C GLU A 373 -3.94 60.15 -11.11
N LEU A 374 -3.43 59.86 -9.91
CA LEU A 374 -3.99 60.30 -8.65
C LEU A 374 -3.02 61.26 -7.95
N ARG A 375 -3.57 62.30 -7.33
CA ARG A 375 -2.81 63.30 -6.56
C ARG A 375 -3.30 63.34 -5.13
N PHE A 376 -2.42 62.93 -4.21
CA PHE A 376 -2.71 62.85 -2.78
C PHE A 376 -2.02 64.01 -2.07
N PRO A 377 -2.76 65.02 -1.58
CA PRO A 377 -2.16 66.09 -0.80
C PRO A 377 -1.81 65.60 0.61
N LEU A 378 -0.59 65.88 1.05
CA LEU A 378 -0.06 65.44 2.35
C LEU A 378 -0.42 66.43 3.47
N PHE A 379 -1.72 66.57 3.76
CA PHE A 379 -2.20 67.48 4.83
C PHE A 379 -2.20 66.85 6.22
N LYS A 380 -2.16 65.52 6.33
CA LYS A 380 -2.11 64.82 7.61
C LYS A 380 -0.66 64.69 8.07
N ASN A 381 -0.42 64.82 9.38
CA ASN A 381 0.89 64.55 9.99
C ASN A 381 1.36 63.11 9.73
N ARG A 382 0.40 62.21 9.48
CA ARG A 382 0.62 60.81 9.17
C ARG A 382 -0.38 60.37 8.12
N LEU A 383 0.12 59.80 7.02
CA LEU A 383 -0.67 59.23 5.94
C LEU A 383 -0.25 57.78 5.72
N THR A 384 -1.21 56.85 5.73
CA THR A 384 -0.96 55.41 5.62
C THR A 384 -1.23 54.90 4.20
N ILE A 385 -0.39 53.98 3.73
CA ILE A 385 -0.46 53.39 2.38
C ILE A 385 -0.51 51.87 2.52
N GLY A 386 -1.47 51.21 1.88
CA GLY A 386 -1.59 49.75 1.93
C GLY A 386 -2.75 49.18 1.13
N ARG A 387 -2.92 47.85 1.19
CA ARG A 387 -3.90 47.13 0.35
C ARG A 387 -5.34 47.23 0.85
N THR A 388 -5.53 47.37 2.16
CA THR A 388 -6.86 47.48 2.76
C THR A 388 -7.41 48.90 2.65
N ASP A 389 -8.73 49.02 2.63
CA ASP A 389 -9.48 50.27 2.64
C ASP A 389 -9.30 51.10 3.93
N GLN A 390 -8.74 50.50 4.98
CA GLN A 390 -8.35 51.19 6.22
C GLN A 390 -7.14 52.13 6.06
N ASN A 391 -6.44 52.12 4.92
CA ASN A 391 -5.32 53.04 4.67
C ASN A 391 -5.80 54.29 3.94
N ASP A 392 -5.14 55.42 4.17
CA ASP A 392 -5.46 56.69 3.51
C ASP A 392 -5.26 56.61 1.98
N ILE A 393 -4.26 55.86 1.52
CA ILE A 393 -4.07 55.49 0.12
C ILE A 393 -4.20 53.97 0.00
N GLN A 394 -5.32 53.54 -0.59
CA GLN A 394 -5.55 52.14 -0.89
C GLN A 394 -4.95 51.76 -2.25
N ILE A 395 -4.06 50.77 -2.27
CA ILE A 395 -3.49 50.18 -3.49
C ILE A 395 -3.97 48.74 -3.59
N LYS A 396 -4.89 48.46 -4.52
CA LYS A 396 -5.51 47.13 -4.69
C LYS A 396 -4.62 46.15 -5.47
N ALA A 397 -3.39 45.96 -5.01
CA ALA A 397 -2.44 45.03 -5.61
C ALA A 397 -2.08 43.90 -4.63
N SER A 398 -2.03 42.66 -5.13
CA SER A 398 -1.68 41.46 -4.34
C SER A 398 -0.29 41.53 -3.69
N TYR A 399 0.63 42.27 -4.33
CA TYR A 399 2.00 42.49 -3.85
C TYR A 399 2.13 43.64 -2.82
N VAL A 400 1.02 44.22 -2.35
CA VAL A 400 1.03 45.27 -1.32
C VAL A 400 0.51 44.69 0.01
N SER A 401 1.30 44.84 1.09
CA SER A 401 0.88 44.50 2.45
C SER A 401 -0.39 45.25 2.90
N ARG A 402 -1.14 44.67 3.85
CA ARG A 402 -2.35 45.29 4.42
C ARG A 402 -2.09 46.71 4.94
N ARG A 403 -0.98 46.90 5.66
CA ARG A 403 -0.37 48.20 5.99
C ARG A 403 1.05 48.13 5.45
N HIS A 404 1.39 48.94 4.46
CA HIS A 404 2.63 48.77 3.70
C HIS A 404 3.65 49.84 4.06
N ALA A 405 3.23 51.10 3.99
CA ALA A 405 4.10 52.23 4.27
C ALA A 405 3.34 53.31 5.03
N VAL A 406 4.08 54.20 5.66
CA VAL A 406 3.55 55.41 6.23
C VAL A 406 4.40 56.60 5.79
N VAL A 407 3.74 57.65 5.34
CA VAL A 407 4.36 58.96 5.11
C VAL A 407 4.08 59.82 6.33
N VAL A 408 5.14 60.29 6.97
CA VAL A 408 5.08 61.18 8.14
C VAL A 408 5.54 62.55 7.70
N THR A 409 4.72 63.55 7.97
CA THR A 409 4.98 64.95 7.62
C THR A 409 5.09 65.74 8.93
N ASP A 410 6.24 66.36 9.19
CA ASP A 410 6.45 67.22 10.36
C ASP A 410 7.09 68.54 9.93
N ARG A 411 6.37 69.66 10.14
CA ARG A 411 6.71 71.05 9.78
C ARG A 411 7.31 71.20 8.37
N ASP A 412 8.63 71.00 8.27
CA ASP A 412 9.44 71.27 7.09
C ASP A 412 9.95 70.01 6.38
N ILE A 413 9.68 68.82 6.92
CA ILE A 413 10.27 67.57 6.46
C ILE A 413 9.17 66.51 6.24
N ALA A 414 9.26 65.79 5.11
CA ALA A 414 8.47 64.60 4.84
C ALA A 414 9.39 63.37 4.82
N ARG A 415 8.93 62.26 5.39
CA ARG A 415 9.64 60.98 5.32
C ARG A 415 8.68 59.83 5.06
N VAL A 416 9.15 58.86 4.31
CA VAL A 416 8.45 57.58 4.09
C VAL A 416 9.13 56.50 4.91
N ILE A 417 8.32 55.67 5.57
CA ILE A 417 8.77 54.56 6.42
C ILE A 417 8.10 53.29 5.93
N ASP A 418 8.90 52.25 5.69
CA ASP A 418 8.39 50.90 5.44
C ASP A 418 7.83 50.32 6.74
N TRP A 419 6.56 49.92 6.72
CA TRP A 419 5.85 49.46 7.91
C TRP A 419 5.86 47.93 8.03
N GLY A 420 7.04 47.33 7.86
CA GLY A 420 7.22 45.88 7.86
C GLY A 420 6.57 45.21 6.65
N SER A 421 6.59 45.87 5.49
CA SER A 421 6.00 45.32 4.29
C SER A 421 6.77 44.08 3.79
N LYS A 422 6.04 43.14 3.17
CA LYS A 422 6.62 41.89 2.67
C LYS A 422 7.58 42.13 1.50
N ASN A 423 7.26 43.11 0.65
CA ASN A 423 7.99 43.38 -0.60
C ASN A 423 8.89 44.63 -0.52
N GLY A 424 8.80 45.41 0.55
CA GLY A 424 9.60 46.62 0.75
C GLY A 424 9.02 47.87 0.09
N VAL A 425 9.39 49.01 0.65
CA VAL A 425 9.24 50.32 0.01
C VAL A 425 10.53 50.67 -0.72
N PHE A 426 10.43 51.20 -1.94
CA PHE A 426 11.59 51.65 -2.70
C PHE A 426 11.51 53.16 -2.94
N VAL A 427 12.62 53.88 -2.82
CA VAL A 427 12.74 55.27 -3.24
C VAL A 427 13.87 55.37 -4.24
N ASN A 428 13.58 55.91 -5.44
CA ASN A 428 14.51 56.01 -6.56
C ASN A 428 15.21 54.67 -6.88
N GLY A 429 14.44 53.58 -6.81
CA GLY A 429 14.90 52.21 -7.09
C GLY A 429 15.69 51.52 -5.95
N LYS A 430 15.92 52.18 -4.81
CA LYS A 430 16.59 51.59 -3.64
C LYS A 430 15.57 51.22 -2.57
N ARG A 431 15.66 50.01 -2.02
CA ARG A 431 14.82 49.58 -0.90
C ARG A 431 15.18 50.37 0.35
N ILE A 432 14.18 50.89 1.06
CA ILE A 432 14.36 51.69 2.27
C ILE A 432 13.62 51.07 3.45
N THR A 433 14.11 51.29 4.66
CA THR A 433 13.35 51.14 5.90
C THR A 433 12.74 52.49 6.31
N GLU A 434 13.50 53.56 6.13
CA GLU A 434 13.09 54.96 6.31
C GLU A 434 13.85 55.85 5.32
N HIS A 435 13.17 56.85 4.74
CA HIS A 435 13.79 57.82 3.83
C HIS A 435 13.14 59.21 3.93
N PHE A 436 13.96 60.25 4.01
CA PHE A 436 13.51 61.64 3.92
C PHE A 436 13.25 61.99 2.45
N LEU A 437 12.02 62.39 2.13
CA LEU A 437 11.59 62.69 0.78
C LEU A 437 12.07 64.07 0.35
N ASN A 438 12.80 64.12 -0.76
CA ASN A 438 13.15 65.35 -1.47
C ASN A 438 12.24 65.54 -2.68
N ASN A 439 12.09 66.79 -3.13
CA ASN A 439 11.28 67.08 -4.31
C ASN A 439 11.74 66.24 -5.52
N ASP A 440 10.75 65.69 -6.24
CA ASP A 440 10.88 64.76 -7.37
C ASP A 440 11.31 63.32 -7.04
N ASP A 441 11.44 62.95 -5.76
CA ASP A 441 11.69 61.55 -5.38
C ASP A 441 10.54 60.63 -5.80
N VAL A 442 10.88 59.48 -6.37
CA VAL A 442 9.91 58.46 -6.79
C VAL A 442 9.86 57.34 -5.76
N VAL A 443 8.72 57.22 -5.11
CA VAL A 443 8.40 56.16 -4.14
C VAL A 443 7.61 55.05 -4.84
N THR A 444 8.18 53.86 -4.89
CA THR A 444 7.56 52.67 -5.48
C THR A 444 7.08 51.72 -4.38
N ILE A 445 5.78 51.37 -4.43
CA ILE A 445 5.12 50.46 -3.49
C ILE A 445 4.31 49.44 -4.30
N GLY A 446 4.80 48.21 -4.38
CA GLY A 446 4.20 47.18 -5.24
C GLY A 446 4.22 47.60 -6.72
N THR A 447 3.05 47.72 -7.34
CA THR A 447 2.89 48.14 -8.74
C THR A 447 2.62 49.64 -8.90
N ALA A 448 2.52 50.40 -7.80
CA ALA A 448 2.26 51.83 -7.83
C ALA A 448 3.56 52.63 -7.67
N GLU A 449 3.70 53.68 -8.46
CA GLU A 449 4.78 54.66 -8.36
C GLU A 449 4.20 56.03 -8.05
N PHE A 450 4.73 56.68 -7.02
CA PHE A 450 4.35 58.02 -6.62
C PHE A 450 5.57 58.94 -6.63
N ARG A 451 5.49 60.04 -7.35
CA ARG A 451 6.46 61.13 -7.28
C ARG A 451 6.06 62.11 -6.19
N TYR A 452 7.01 62.48 -5.35
CA TYR A 452 6.84 63.51 -4.34
C TYR A 452 7.09 64.89 -4.95
N GLU A 453 6.14 65.81 -4.80
CA GLU A 453 6.25 67.19 -5.30
C GLU A 453 5.98 68.19 -4.17
N GLU A 454 6.90 69.13 -3.96
CA GLU A 454 6.72 70.31 -3.12
C GLU A 454 6.43 71.51 -4.02
N ARG A 455 5.25 72.12 -3.85
CA ARG A 455 4.85 73.32 -4.58
C ARG A 455 4.65 74.48 -3.62
N PRO A 456 5.22 75.67 -3.88
CA PRO A 456 4.81 76.87 -3.17
C PRO A 456 3.32 77.12 -3.44
N LYS A 457 2.55 77.41 -2.38
CA LYS A 457 1.11 77.64 -2.53
C LYS A 457 0.90 78.88 -3.41
N ARG A 458 0.27 78.73 -4.59
CA ARG A 458 -0.18 79.87 -5.41
C ARG A 458 -1.35 80.54 -4.69
N ASP A 459 -1.21 81.82 -4.38
CA ASP A 459 -2.30 82.65 -3.86
C ASP A 459 -3.44 82.70 -4.89
N SER A 460 -4.66 82.44 -4.44
CA SER A 460 -5.92 82.59 -5.19
C SER A 460 -6.93 83.26 -4.31
#